data_AF-A0AAW8GR96-F1
#
_entry.id   AF-A0AAW8GR96-F1
#
_cell.length_a   1.000
_cell.length_b   1.000
_cell.length_c   1.000
_cell.angle_alpha   90.00
_cell.angle_beta   90.00
_cell.angle_gamma   90.00
#
_symmetry.space_group_name_H-M   'P 1'
#
loop_
_entity.id
_entity.type
_entity.pdbx_description
1 polymer ?
#
loop_
_entity_poly.entity_id
_entity_poly.type
_entity_poly.pdbx_seq_one_letter_code
_entity_poly.pdbx_strand_id
1 'polypeptide(L)'
;MKKTKIVCTIGPKTESVEKLTELVNAGMNVMRLNFSHGDFVEHGTRIANFRKVMENTGKQLAILLDTKGPEIRTIKLENGDDVDLVAGQEFTFTTDTSVVGNKDIVAVTYAGFAKDLAAGNTILVDDGLIEMKVIATTETEVKCKVLNNGALGENKGVNLPNVSVNLPALSEKDKADLKFGCEQGVDFVAASFIRKADDVREIRELLTANGGADIQIISKIENQEGVDNFDEILELSDGIMVARGDLGVEIPAEEVIFAQKMMIEKCNRARKVVITATQMLDSMIKNPRPTRAEAGDVANAVMDGTDAVMLSGETAKGKYPVEAVTIMAQICA
;
A
#
# COMPACT_ATOMS: atom_id res chain seq x y z
N MET A 1 -15.84 25.70 1.08
CA MET A 1 -15.48 24.92 -0.13
C MET A 1 -14.20 24.16 0.19
N LYS A 2 -14.19 22.83 0.05
CA LYS A 2 -13.02 22.01 0.40
C LYS A 2 -11.80 22.36 -0.46
N LYS A 3 -10.60 22.29 0.13
CA LYS A 3 -9.32 22.47 -0.59
C LYS A 3 -8.60 21.13 -0.79
N THR A 4 -8.51 20.32 0.26
CA THR A 4 -7.92 18.97 0.23
C THR A 4 -8.62 18.09 -0.80
N LYS A 5 -7.82 17.34 -1.56
CA LYS A 5 -8.29 16.45 -2.63
C LYS A 5 -8.63 15.08 -2.07
N ILE A 6 -9.51 14.35 -2.78
CA ILE A 6 -9.92 13.01 -2.38
C ILE A 6 -9.51 12.03 -3.48
N VAL A 7 -8.65 11.08 -3.12
CA VAL A 7 -8.29 9.92 -3.95
C VAL A 7 -9.25 8.79 -3.61
N CYS A 8 -9.92 8.21 -4.61
CA CYS A 8 -10.83 7.08 -4.40
C CYS A 8 -10.33 5.88 -5.17
N THR A 9 -10.14 4.76 -4.48
CA THR A 9 -9.86 3.47 -5.12
C THR A 9 -11.12 2.93 -5.77
N ILE A 10 -11.04 2.59 -7.05
CA ILE A 10 -12.18 2.06 -7.82
C ILE A 10 -12.06 0.56 -7.95
N GLY A 11 -13.19 -0.12 -7.76
CA GLY A 11 -13.30 -1.57 -7.89
C GLY A 11 -14.64 -1.97 -8.53
N PRO A 12 -14.98 -3.27 -8.52
CA PRO A 12 -16.15 -3.80 -9.25
C PRO A 12 -17.49 -3.15 -8.89
N LYS A 13 -17.62 -2.62 -7.66
CA LYS A 13 -18.86 -1.94 -7.22
C LYS A 13 -18.98 -0.49 -7.67
N THR A 14 -17.89 0.11 -8.12
CA THR A 14 -17.77 1.55 -8.38
C THR A 14 -17.20 1.91 -9.73
N GLU A 15 -17.01 0.93 -10.62
CA GLU A 15 -16.42 1.12 -11.96
C GLU A 15 -17.40 1.58 -13.04
N SER A 16 -18.71 1.54 -12.78
CA SER A 16 -19.72 2.00 -13.75
C SER A 16 -19.69 3.52 -13.90
N VAL A 17 -20.05 4.02 -15.08
CA VAL A 17 -20.11 5.47 -15.38
C VAL A 17 -21.05 6.19 -14.42
N GLU A 18 -22.18 5.57 -14.07
CA GLU A 18 -23.17 6.10 -13.15
C GLU A 18 -22.56 6.25 -11.75
N LYS A 19 -21.93 5.18 -11.24
CA LYS A 19 -21.35 5.21 -9.89
C LYS A 19 -20.15 6.14 -9.79
N LEU A 20 -19.27 6.15 -10.80
CA LEU A 20 -18.18 7.11 -10.90
C LEU A 20 -18.69 8.56 -10.91
N THR A 21 -19.78 8.84 -11.62
CA THR A 21 -20.40 10.18 -11.63
C THR A 21 -20.91 10.57 -10.23
N GLU A 22 -21.53 9.63 -9.51
CA GLU A 22 -21.94 9.86 -8.12
C GLU A 22 -20.74 10.18 -7.20
N LEU A 23 -19.64 9.44 -7.31
CA LEU A 23 -18.42 9.69 -6.52
C LEU A 23 -17.78 11.05 -6.85
N VAL A 24 -17.71 11.41 -8.13
CA VAL A 24 -17.21 12.70 -8.62
C VAL A 24 -18.09 13.87 -8.16
N ASN A 25 -19.39 13.65 -8.01
CA ASN A 25 -20.30 14.65 -7.47
C ASN A 25 -20.23 14.73 -5.93
N ALA A 26 -19.95 13.63 -5.25
CA ALA A 26 -19.75 13.60 -3.81
C ALA A 26 -18.43 14.28 -3.38
N GLY A 27 -17.40 14.28 -4.23
CA GLY A 27 -16.17 15.04 -3.98
C GLY A 27 -14.85 14.39 -4.43
N MET A 28 -14.90 13.24 -5.10
CA MET A 28 -13.73 12.56 -5.66
C MET A 28 -12.96 13.47 -6.64
N ASN A 29 -11.62 13.42 -6.58
CA ASN A 29 -10.72 14.17 -7.45
C ASN A 29 -9.77 13.29 -8.25
N VAL A 30 -9.36 12.15 -7.69
CA VAL A 30 -8.41 11.23 -8.31
C VAL A 30 -8.96 9.81 -8.25
N MET A 31 -8.92 9.10 -9.38
CA MET A 31 -9.19 7.66 -9.45
C MET A 31 -7.90 6.89 -9.18
N ARG A 32 -7.89 6.10 -8.11
CA ARG A 32 -6.84 5.11 -7.85
C ARG A 32 -7.21 3.76 -8.43
N LEU A 33 -6.29 3.16 -9.16
CA LEU A 33 -6.35 1.78 -9.65
C LEU A 33 -5.31 0.95 -8.89
N ASN A 34 -5.77 0.00 -8.07
CA ASN A 34 -4.89 -0.86 -7.29
C ASN A 34 -4.51 -2.11 -8.09
N PHE A 35 -3.27 -2.22 -8.55
CA PHE A 35 -2.80 -3.34 -9.39
C PHE A 35 -2.42 -4.59 -8.61
N SER A 36 -2.58 -4.60 -7.29
CA SER A 36 -2.62 -5.84 -6.50
C SER A 36 -3.83 -6.72 -6.85
N HIS A 37 -4.85 -6.15 -7.51
CA HIS A 37 -6.06 -6.84 -7.95
C HIS A 37 -6.46 -6.45 -9.37
N GLY A 38 -7.24 -7.31 -10.02
CA GLY A 38 -7.74 -7.10 -11.38
C GLY A 38 -6.67 -7.32 -12.46
N ASP A 39 -7.12 -7.29 -13.71
CA ASP A 39 -6.27 -7.41 -14.89
C ASP A 39 -6.29 -6.13 -15.75
N PHE A 40 -5.51 -6.12 -16.84
CA PHE A 40 -5.44 -4.96 -17.74
C PHE A 40 -6.76 -4.65 -18.46
N VAL A 41 -7.62 -5.65 -18.67
CA VAL A 41 -8.92 -5.45 -19.33
C VAL A 41 -9.87 -4.73 -18.38
N GLU A 42 -9.94 -5.16 -17.12
CA GLU A 42 -10.71 -4.50 -16.08
C GLU A 42 -10.23 -3.05 -15.86
N HIS A 43 -8.93 -2.85 -15.68
CA HIS A 43 -8.38 -1.51 -15.44
C HIS A 43 -8.55 -0.60 -16.66
N GLY A 44 -8.38 -1.10 -17.88
CA GLY A 44 -8.63 -0.34 -19.11
C GLY A 44 -10.10 0.10 -19.21
N THR A 45 -11.03 -0.78 -18.81
CA THR A 45 -12.47 -0.46 -18.78
C THR A 45 -12.77 0.65 -17.76
N ARG A 46 -12.17 0.59 -16.55
CA ARG A 46 -12.29 1.64 -15.53
C ARG A 46 -11.78 2.99 -16.04
N ILE A 47 -10.63 3.01 -16.71
CA ILE A 47 -10.05 4.22 -17.32
C ILE A 47 -10.98 4.81 -18.37
N ALA A 48 -11.50 3.98 -19.28
CA ALA A 48 -12.43 4.42 -20.31
C ALA A 48 -13.72 5.01 -19.71
N ASN A 49 -14.31 4.34 -18.72
CA ASN A 49 -15.50 4.83 -18.03
C ASN A 49 -15.25 6.15 -17.31
N PHE A 50 -14.10 6.29 -16.62
CA PHE A 50 -13.76 7.53 -15.91
C PHE A 50 -13.52 8.70 -16.87
N ARG A 51 -12.89 8.46 -18.03
CA ARG A 51 -12.76 9.47 -19.10
C ARG A 51 -14.10 9.94 -19.63
N LYS A 52 -15.07 9.03 -19.80
CA LYS A 52 -16.44 9.39 -20.16
C LYS A 52 -17.12 10.25 -19.09
N VAL A 53 -16.86 9.99 -17.80
CA VAL A 53 -17.35 10.85 -16.70
C VAL A 53 -16.71 12.24 -16.76
N MET A 54 -15.40 12.34 -17.03
CA MET A 54 -14.73 13.63 -17.20
C MET A 54 -15.33 14.43 -18.37
N GLU A 55 -15.58 13.80 -19.51
CA GLU A 55 -16.23 14.42 -20.67
C GLU A 55 -17.66 14.90 -20.32
N ASN A 56 -18.48 14.03 -19.72
CA ASN A 56 -19.88 14.35 -19.39
C ASN A 56 -20.02 15.46 -18.34
N THR A 57 -19.08 15.55 -17.39
CA THR A 57 -19.16 16.50 -16.28
C THR A 57 -18.36 17.77 -16.52
N GLY A 58 -17.43 17.77 -17.47
CA GLY A 58 -16.48 18.87 -17.70
C GLY A 58 -15.49 19.10 -16.56
N LYS A 59 -15.39 18.17 -15.60
CA LYS A 59 -14.49 18.29 -14.43
C LYS A 59 -13.09 17.79 -14.78
N GLN A 60 -12.08 18.54 -14.33
CA GLN A 60 -10.68 18.10 -14.37
C GLN A 60 -10.41 17.15 -13.19
N LEU A 61 -10.08 15.91 -13.50
CA LEU A 61 -9.80 14.83 -12.55
C LEU A 61 -8.51 14.11 -12.99
N ALA A 62 -7.94 13.29 -12.12
CA ALA A 62 -6.71 12.55 -12.42
C ALA A 62 -6.86 11.03 -12.20
N ILE A 63 -5.97 10.26 -12.80
CA ILE A 63 -5.85 8.81 -12.73
C ILE A 63 -4.49 8.46 -12.11
N LEU A 64 -4.52 7.66 -11.07
CA LEU A 64 -3.36 7.17 -10.33
C LEU A 64 -3.31 5.64 -10.42
N LEU A 65 -2.22 5.12 -10.96
CA LEU A 65 -1.89 3.69 -10.95
C LEU A 65 -1.10 3.39 -9.68
N ASP A 66 -1.58 2.49 -8.83
CA ASP A 66 -0.86 2.03 -7.63
C ASP A 66 -0.31 0.63 -7.87
N THR A 67 1.02 0.52 -7.89
CA THR A 67 1.74 -0.74 -8.16
C THR A 67 1.51 -1.75 -7.06
N LYS A 68 1.63 -3.04 -7.37
CA LYS A 68 1.55 -4.08 -6.33
C LYS A 68 2.76 -4.01 -5.40
N GLY A 69 3.94 -3.82 -5.99
CA GLY A 69 5.21 -3.78 -5.27
C GLY A 69 5.78 -5.15 -4.94
N PRO A 70 7.07 -5.19 -4.56
CA PRO A 70 7.71 -6.39 -4.05
C PRO A 70 7.18 -6.72 -2.65
N GLU A 71 6.68 -7.94 -2.46
CA GLU A 71 6.14 -8.41 -1.17
C GLU A 71 6.69 -9.80 -0.84
N ILE A 72 6.96 -10.04 0.44
CA ILE A 72 7.28 -11.37 0.94
C ILE A 72 5.98 -12.01 1.42
N ARG A 73 5.72 -13.24 0.99
CA ARG A 73 4.56 -14.00 1.45
C ARG A 73 4.94 -15.40 1.90
N THR A 74 4.19 -15.94 2.86
CA THR A 74 4.13 -17.39 3.07
C THR A 74 3.49 -18.07 1.86
N ILE A 75 3.63 -19.40 1.73
CA ILE A 75 3.09 -20.14 0.59
C ILE A 75 1.89 -21.00 1.04
N LYS A 76 1.87 -22.28 0.66
CA LYS A 76 0.77 -23.20 0.89
C LYS A 76 0.96 -23.94 2.19
N LEU A 77 -0.15 -24.30 2.80
CA LEU A 77 -0.21 -25.14 3.98
C LEU A 77 -0.77 -26.52 3.63
N GLU A 78 -0.48 -27.50 4.48
CA GLU A 78 -1.03 -28.85 4.36
C GLU A 78 -2.56 -28.78 4.29
N ASN A 79 -3.14 -29.43 3.28
CA ASN A 79 -4.59 -29.46 3.00
C ASN A 79 -5.26 -28.09 2.75
N GLY A 80 -4.50 -26.99 2.73
CA GLY A 80 -5.05 -25.63 2.65
C GLY A 80 -5.73 -25.16 3.94
N ASP A 81 -5.50 -25.86 5.06
CA ASP A 81 -6.06 -25.51 6.36
C ASP A 81 -5.15 -24.54 7.12
N ASP A 82 -5.76 -23.60 7.84
CA ASP A 82 -5.04 -22.71 8.76
C ASP A 82 -4.42 -23.52 9.90
N VAL A 83 -3.27 -23.07 10.40
CA VAL A 83 -2.52 -23.74 11.45
C VAL A 83 -2.33 -22.85 12.67
N ASP A 84 -2.76 -23.33 13.84
CA ASP A 84 -2.57 -22.62 15.10
C ASP A 84 -1.11 -22.72 15.59
N LEU A 85 -0.49 -21.56 15.78
CA LEU A 85 0.83 -21.42 16.37
C LEU A 85 0.72 -20.99 17.83
N VAL A 86 1.56 -21.59 18.70
CA VAL A 86 1.55 -21.35 20.15
C VAL A 86 2.80 -20.59 20.56
N ALA A 87 2.61 -19.59 21.43
CA ALA A 87 3.70 -18.81 21.99
C ALA A 87 4.76 -19.72 22.67
N GLY A 88 6.02 -19.46 22.35
CA GLY A 88 7.16 -20.21 22.85
C GLY A 88 7.59 -21.40 21.99
N GLN A 89 6.78 -21.85 21.03
CA GLN A 89 7.17 -22.92 20.12
C GLN A 89 8.26 -22.45 19.14
N GLU A 90 9.07 -23.39 18.67
CA GLU A 90 9.97 -23.16 17.54
C GLU A 90 9.19 -23.29 16.24
N PHE A 91 9.48 -22.41 15.29
CA PHE A 91 8.90 -22.41 13.96
C PHE A 91 9.99 -22.10 12.94
N THR A 92 9.89 -22.66 11.73
CA THR A 92 10.93 -22.49 10.71
C THR A 92 10.35 -21.85 9.45
N PHE A 93 11.00 -20.82 8.92
CA PHE A 93 10.77 -20.38 7.54
C PHE A 93 11.82 -21.00 6.63
N THR A 94 11.42 -21.45 5.45
CA THR A 94 12.34 -21.97 4.42
C THR A 94 12.20 -21.22 3.11
N THR A 95 13.31 -21.03 2.39
CA THR A 95 13.32 -20.48 1.03
C THR A 95 13.05 -21.55 -0.03
N ASP A 96 12.91 -22.82 0.35
CA ASP A 96 12.50 -23.89 -0.57
C ASP A 96 10.98 -23.84 -0.80
N THR A 97 10.58 -23.26 -1.93
CA THR A 97 9.17 -23.08 -2.31
C THR A 97 8.44 -24.39 -2.63
N SER A 98 9.14 -25.53 -2.68
CA SER A 98 8.51 -26.84 -2.85
C SER A 98 7.95 -27.40 -1.54
N VAL A 99 8.37 -26.85 -0.40
CA VAL A 99 7.88 -27.25 0.93
C VAL A 99 6.45 -26.77 1.14
N VAL A 100 5.57 -27.72 1.45
CA VAL A 100 4.21 -27.44 1.94
C VAL A 100 4.29 -27.20 3.44
N GLY A 101 3.78 -26.06 3.89
CA GLY A 101 3.90 -25.65 5.28
C GLY A 101 2.94 -26.38 6.22
N ASN A 102 3.29 -26.41 7.50
CA ASN A 102 2.50 -26.97 8.58
C ASN A 102 2.82 -26.21 9.88
N LYS A 103 2.57 -26.83 11.04
CA LYS A 103 2.76 -26.19 12.36
C LYS A 103 4.22 -25.93 12.75
N ASP A 104 5.17 -26.56 12.07
CA ASP A 104 6.59 -26.51 12.40
C ASP A 104 7.41 -25.73 11.36
N ILE A 105 6.95 -25.66 10.10
CA ILE A 105 7.67 -25.01 8.99
C ILE A 105 6.73 -24.39 7.96
N VAL A 106 7.13 -23.30 7.31
CA VAL A 106 6.46 -22.75 6.11
C VAL A 106 7.46 -22.17 5.11
N ALA A 107 7.17 -22.32 3.82
CA ALA A 107 7.96 -21.70 2.77
C ALA A 107 7.62 -20.21 2.58
N VAL A 108 8.60 -19.42 2.14
CA VAL A 108 8.43 -18.00 1.78
C VAL A 108 8.84 -17.72 0.34
N THR A 109 8.23 -16.71 -0.26
CA THR A 109 8.48 -16.32 -1.66
C THR A 109 9.86 -15.69 -1.90
N TYR A 110 10.50 -15.18 -0.86
CA TYR A 110 11.75 -14.43 -0.99
C TYR A 110 12.99 -15.31 -0.83
N ALA A 111 13.71 -15.55 -1.93
CA ALA A 111 14.91 -16.37 -1.92
C ALA A 111 16.08 -15.80 -1.08
N GLY A 112 16.09 -14.49 -0.82
CA GLY A 112 17.09 -13.84 0.04
C GLY A 112 16.77 -13.89 1.54
N PHE A 113 15.62 -14.45 1.93
CA PHE A 113 15.07 -14.32 3.30
C PHE A 113 16.06 -14.74 4.39
N ALA A 114 16.70 -15.91 4.24
CA ALA A 114 17.65 -16.42 5.23
C ALA A 114 18.98 -15.63 5.28
N LYS A 115 19.32 -14.91 4.20
CA LYS A 115 20.56 -14.11 4.10
C LYS A 115 20.41 -12.73 4.73
N ASP A 116 19.23 -12.14 4.60
CA ASP A 116 18.95 -10.79 5.10
C ASP A 116 18.61 -10.79 6.60
N LEU A 117 18.33 -11.98 7.18
CA LEU A 117 17.98 -12.14 8.58
C LEU A 117 19.14 -12.66 9.44
N ALA A 118 19.18 -12.19 10.68
CA ALA A 118 20.11 -12.59 11.72
C ALA A 118 19.37 -12.88 13.04
N ALA A 119 20.05 -13.59 13.94
CA ALA A 119 19.56 -13.84 15.28
C ALA A 119 19.17 -12.53 15.98
N GLY A 120 17.97 -12.49 16.54
CA GLY A 120 17.41 -11.30 17.17
C GLY A 120 16.59 -10.39 16.25
N ASN A 121 16.53 -10.61 14.94
CA ASN A 121 15.54 -9.91 14.11
C ASN A 121 14.12 -10.36 14.42
N THR A 122 13.16 -9.47 14.23
CA THR A 122 11.72 -9.74 14.38
C THR A 122 11.13 -10.05 13.01
N ILE A 123 10.27 -11.06 12.93
CA ILE A 123 9.47 -11.39 11.76
C ILE A 123 8.01 -11.22 12.15
N LEU A 124 7.26 -10.49 11.35
CA LEU A 124 5.84 -10.27 11.50
C LEU A 124 5.11 -10.96 10.34
N VAL A 125 4.02 -11.68 10.65
CA VAL A 125 3.22 -12.39 9.66
C VAL A 125 1.75 -11.98 9.78
N ASP A 126 1.09 -11.84 8.63
CA ASP A 126 -0.32 -11.46 8.50
C ASP A 126 -0.61 -10.10 9.16
N ASP A 127 0.02 -9.05 8.63
CA ASP A 127 -0.10 -7.66 9.10
C ASP A 127 0.25 -7.50 10.60
N GLY A 128 1.24 -8.27 11.06
CA GLY A 128 1.69 -8.25 12.46
C GLY A 128 0.83 -9.05 13.43
N LEU A 129 -0.13 -9.85 12.94
CA LEU A 129 -0.95 -10.73 13.80
C LEU A 129 -0.09 -11.76 14.54
N ILE A 130 0.96 -12.26 13.90
CA ILE A 130 1.90 -13.22 14.51
C ILE A 130 3.30 -12.62 14.51
N GLU A 131 3.87 -12.50 15.70
CA GLU A 131 5.23 -12.04 15.92
C GLU A 131 6.15 -13.21 16.25
N MET A 132 7.31 -13.24 15.60
CA MET A 132 8.35 -14.25 15.83
C MET A 132 9.72 -13.60 15.98
N LYS A 133 10.58 -14.19 16.81
CA LYS A 133 11.97 -13.76 17.00
C LYS A 133 12.92 -14.76 16.36
N VAL A 134 13.81 -14.30 15.48
CA VAL A 134 14.83 -15.16 14.87
C VAL A 134 15.79 -15.66 15.94
N ILE A 135 15.96 -16.99 15.99
CA ILE A 135 16.90 -17.69 16.87
C ILE A 135 18.22 -17.88 16.12
N ALA A 136 18.15 -18.41 14.90
CA ALA A 136 19.31 -18.72 14.06
C ALA A 136 18.91 -18.83 12.59
N THR A 137 19.88 -18.62 11.70
CA THR A 137 19.71 -18.76 10.25
C THR A 137 20.71 -19.76 9.68
N THR A 138 20.31 -20.44 8.61
CA THR A 138 21.17 -21.24 7.72
C THR A 138 21.21 -20.60 6.33
N GLU A 139 21.70 -21.31 5.31
CA GLU A 139 21.64 -20.79 3.93
C GLU A 139 20.22 -20.67 3.38
N THR A 140 19.29 -21.51 3.86
CA THR A 140 17.93 -21.62 3.30
C THR A 140 16.82 -21.57 4.35
N GLU A 141 17.16 -21.66 5.64
CA GLU A 141 16.16 -21.73 6.72
C GLU A 141 16.40 -20.66 7.78
N VAL A 142 15.30 -20.19 8.36
CA VAL A 142 15.28 -19.26 9.49
C VAL A 142 14.49 -19.89 10.61
N LYS A 143 15.18 -20.29 11.67
CA LYS A 143 14.55 -20.80 12.89
C LYS A 143 14.17 -19.63 13.78
N CYS A 144 12.94 -19.63 14.24
CA CYS A 144 12.39 -18.57 15.06
C CYS A 144 11.58 -19.12 16.24
N LYS A 145 11.38 -18.26 17.23
CA LYS A 145 10.50 -18.50 18.37
C LYS A 145 9.24 -17.68 18.18
N VAL A 146 8.09 -18.34 18.23
CA VAL A 146 6.78 -17.67 18.20
C VAL A 146 6.57 -16.89 19.50
N LEU A 147 6.19 -15.62 19.44
CA LEU A 147 6.06 -14.75 20.62
C LEU A 147 4.62 -14.64 21.13
N ASN A 148 3.63 -14.84 20.26
CA ASN A 148 2.21 -14.82 20.61
C ASN A 148 1.44 -15.94 19.91
N ASN A 149 0.29 -16.31 20.47
CA ASN A 149 -0.60 -17.28 19.83
C ASN A 149 -1.25 -16.63 18.58
N GLY A 150 -1.46 -17.41 17.52
CA GLY A 150 -2.16 -16.95 16.32
C GLY A 150 -2.37 -18.05 15.30
N ALA A 151 -3.34 -17.87 14.41
CA ALA A 151 -3.61 -18.79 13.32
C ALA A 151 -2.88 -18.33 12.05
N LEU A 152 -1.99 -19.17 11.53
CA LEU A 152 -1.29 -18.96 10.27
C LEU A 152 -2.13 -19.52 9.13
N GLY A 153 -2.48 -18.67 8.17
CA GLY A 153 -3.09 -19.10 6.90
C GLY A 153 -2.12 -19.14 5.73
N GLU A 154 -2.63 -19.43 4.54
CA GLU A 154 -1.85 -19.41 3.30
C GLU A 154 -1.61 -17.98 2.76
N ASN A 155 -0.52 -17.80 2.02
CA ASN A 155 -0.22 -16.58 1.26
C ASN A 155 -0.24 -15.30 2.09
N LYS A 156 0.15 -15.36 3.36
CA LYS A 156 0.15 -14.23 4.30
C LYS A 156 1.36 -13.34 4.07
N GLY A 157 1.17 -12.02 4.20
CA GLY A 157 2.27 -11.07 4.13
C GLY A 157 3.29 -11.30 5.24
N VAL A 158 4.56 -11.08 4.93
CA VAL A 158 5.67 -11.15 5.89
C VAL A 158 6.41 -9.83 5.88
N ASN A 159 6.54 -9.24 7.07
CA ASN A 159 7.17 -7.94 7.32
C ASN A 159 8.42 -8.15 8.16
N LEU A 160 9.48 -7.40 7.85
CA LEU A 160 10.81 -7.56 8.46
C LEU A 160 11.29 -6.23 9.07
N PRO A 161 10.73 -5.80 10.22
CA PRO A 161 11.10 -4.54 10.85
C PRO A 161 12.61 -4.43 11.10
N ASN A 162 13.18 -3.27 10.77
CA ASN A 162 14.61 -2.96 10.92
C ASN A 162 15.56 -3.88 10.11
N VAL A 163 15.08 -4.47 9.01
CA VAL A 163 15.88 -5.27 8.09
C VAL A 163 15.86 -4.60 6.72
N SER A 164 17.04 -4.35 6.14
CA SER A 164 17.13 -3.93 4.73
C SER A 164 16.94 -5.17 3.87
N VAL A 165 15.79 -5.24 3.20
CA VAL A 165 15.42 -6.36 2.35
C VAL A 165 15.99 -6.12 0.95
N ASN A 166 16.76 -7.06 0.42
CA ASN A 166 17.32 -6.95 -0.93
C ASN A 166 16.35 -7.48 -2.00
N LEU A 167 15.14 -6.91 -2.03
CA LEU A 167 14.18 -7.08 -3.12
C LEU A 167 14.35 -5.97 -4.17
N PRO A 168 14.14 -6.25 -5.47
CA PRO A 168 14.10 -5.19 -6.49
C PRO A 168 12.98 -4.21 -6.20
N ALA A 169 13.11 -2.95 -6.62
CA ALA A 169 12.06 -1.94 -6.46
C ALA A 169 10.77 -2.31 -7.21
N LEU A 170 10.92 -2.98 -8.35
CA LEU A 170 9.82 -3.41 -9.20
C LEU A 170 9.89 -4.92 -9.45
N SER A 171 8.78 -5.61 -9.22
CA SER A 171 8.60 -6.96 -9.74
C SER A 171 8.41 -6.92 -11.27
N GLU A 172 8.54 -8.07 -11.94
CA GLU A 172 8.24 -8.17 -13.37
C GLU A 172 6.78 -7.81 -13.68
N LYS A 173 5.87 -8.07 -12.74
CA LYS A 173 4.49 -7.62 -12.83
C LYS A 173 4.41 -6.09 -12.78
N ASP A 174 5.07 -5.45 -11.82
CA ASP A 174 5.04 -3.99 -11.70
C ASP A 174 5.60 -3.32 -12.96
N LYS A 175 6.66 -3.88 -13.56
CA LYS A 175 7.19 -3.38 -14.84
C LYS A 175 6.15 -3.46 -15.96
N ALA A 176 5.36 -4.53 -16.03
CA ALA A 176 4.26 -4.66 -16.99
C ALA A 176 3.11 -3.68 -16.69
N ASP A 177 2.77 -3.50 -15.41
CA ASP A 177 1.74 -2.57 -14.97
C ASP A 177 2.11 -1.12 -15.32
N LEU A 178 3.37 -0.72 -15.13
CA LEU A 178 3.88 0.62 -15.46
C LEU A 178 3.88 0.88 -16.98
N LYS A 179 4.21 -0.13 -17.78
CA LYS A 179 4.06 -0.05 -19.24
C LYS A 179 2.61 0.17 -19.65
N PHE A 180 1.69 -0.60 -19.06
CA PHE A 180 0.26 -0.39 -19.25
C PHE A 180 -0.17 1.03 -18.82
N GLY A 181 0.35 1.54 -17.70
CA GLY A 181 0.12 2.91 -17.25
C GLY A 181 0.57 3.96 -18.29
N CYS A 182 1.73 3.75 -18.91
CA CYS A 182 2.23 4.61 -19.99
C CYS A 182 1.32 4.54 -21.23
N GLU A 183 0.95 3.33 -21.66
CA GLU A 183 0.05 3.12 -22.80
C GLU A 183 -1.32 3.76 -22.58
N GLN A 184 -1.85 3.68 -21.36
CA GLN A 184 -3.12 4.28 -21.01
C GLN A 184 -3.02 5.77 -20.77
N GLY A 185 -1.83 6.34 -20.54
CA GLY A 185 -1.65 7.75 -20.21
C GLY A 185 -2.26 8.11 -18.85
N VAL A 186 -1.84 7.43 -17.78
CA VAL A 186 -2.19 7.80 -16.40
C VAL A 186 -1.41 9.05 -15.97
N ASP A 187 -1.94 9.79 -15.00
CA ASP A 187 -1.33 11.04 -14.53
C ASP A 187 -0.27 10.79 -13.45
N PHE A 188 -0.52 9.81 -12.58
CA PHE A 188 0.33 9.45 -11.46
C PHE A 188 0.61 7.95 -11.41
N VAL A 189 1.80 7.61 -10.91
CA VAL A 189 2.16 6.27 -10.44
C VAL A 189 2.46 6.36 -8.96
N ALA A 190 1.68 5.65 -8.14
CA ALA A 190 2.00 5.39 -6.75
C ALA A 190 2.85 4.10 -6.65
N ALA A 191 4.12 4.27 -6.33
CA ALA A 191 5.08 3.18 -6.27
C ALA A 191 5.18 2.61 -4.87
N SER A 192 4.94 1.31 -4.74
CA SER A 192 4.89 0.57 -3.48
C SER A 192 6.29 0.17 -3.00
N PHE A 193 6.48 0.14 -1.69
CA PHE A 193 7.66 -0.29 -0.95
C PHE A 193 8.95 0.41 -1.39
N ILE A 194 8.87 1.72 -1.61
CA ILE A 194 10.04 2.55 -1.91
C ILE A 194 10.89 2.68 -0.65
N ARG A 195 12.14 2.25 -0.74
CA ARG A 195 13.08 2.16 0.37
C ARG A 195 14.24 3.14 0.24
N LYS A 196 14.61 3.52 -0.98
CA LYS A 196 15.79 4.33 -1.27
C LYS A 196 15.63 5.12 -2.56
N ALA A 197 16.49 6.13 -2.74
CA ALA A 197 16.52 6.97 -3.93
C ALA A 197 16.66 6.16 -5.25
N ASP A 198 17.46 5.10 -5.25
CA ASP A 198 17.65 4.25 -6.44
C ASP A 198 16.37 3.60 -6.94
N ASP A 199 15.45 3.25 -6.04
CA ASP A 199 14.15 2.67 -6.41
C ASP A 199 13.35 3.68 -7.26
N VAL A 200 13.39 4.96 -6.88
CA VAL A 200 12.72 6.05 -7.61
C VAL A 200 13.38 6.28 -8.98
N ARG A 201 14.72 6.18 -9.06
CA ARG A 201 15.46 6.28 -10.33
C ARG A 201 15.07 5.16 -11.29
N GLU A 202 15.00 3.92 -10.81
CA GLU A 202 14.61 2.77 -11.62
C GLU A 202 13.21 2.97 -12.25
N ILE A 203 12.25 3.46 -11.44
CA ILE A 203 10.89 3.73 -11.93
C ILE A 203 10.90 4.87 -12.95
N ARG A 204 11.64 5.96 -12.70
CA ARG A 204 11.74 7.06 -13.65
C ARG A 204 12.32 6.60 -14.98
N GLU A 205 13.40 5.84 -14.95
CA GLU A 205 14.02 5.28 -16.16
C GLU A 205 13.04 4.41 -16.95
N LEU A 206 12.29 3.54 -16.27
CA LEU A 206 11.28 2.70 -16.91
C LEU A 206 10.17 3.53 -17.53
N LEU A 207 9.61 4.52 -16.81
CA LEU A 207 8.55 5.38 -17.34
C LEU A 207 9.04 6.17 -18.55
N THR A 208 10.21 6.81 -18.46
CA THR A 208 10.80 7.56 -19.57
C THR A 208 11.03 6.68 -20.80
N ALA A 209 11.55 5.46 -20.62
CA ALA A 209 11.80 4.51 -21.71
C ALA A 209 10.51 4.05 -22.42
N ASN A 210 9.35 4.18 -21.78
CA ASN A 210 8.03 3.80 -22.32
C ASN A 210 7.14 5.02 -22.64
N GLY A 211 7.71 6.22 -22.73
CA GLY A 211 6.98 7.45 -23.12
C GLY A 211 6.19 8.11 -21.99
N GLY A 212 6.32 7.65 -20.75
CA GLY A 212 5.66 8.19 -19.56
C GLY A 212 6.49 9.24 -18.82
N ALA A 213 7.32 10.03 -19.50
CA ALA A 213 8.23 10.98 -18.85
C ALA A 213 7.49 12.05 -18.02
N ASP A 214 6.28 12.43 -18.42
CA ASP A 214 5.45 13.42 -17.72
C ASP A 214 4.62 12.83 -16.56
N ILE A 215 4.57 11.49 -16.46
CA ILE A 215 3.87 10.79 -15.38
C ILE A 215 4.59 11.07 -14.06
N GLN A 216 3.83 11.52 -13.07
CA GLN A 216 4.36 11.90 -11.77
C GLN A 216 4.51 10.67 -10.86
N ILE A 217 5.66 10.53 -10.20
CA ILE A 217 5.96 9.42 -9.28
C ILE A 217 5.61 9.83 -7.85
N ILE A 218 4.66 9.12 -7.25
CA ILE A 218 4.30 9.23 -5.83
C ILE A 218 4.92 8.04 -5.09
N SER A 219 5.98 8.27 -4.32
CA SER A 219 6.60 7.18 -3.55
C SER A 219 5.79 6.89 -2.30
N LYS A 220 5.42 5.62 -2.11
CA LYS A 220 4.73 5.15 -0.92
C LYS A 220 5.76 4.79 0.14
N ILE A 221 5.65 5.44 1.30
CA ILE A 221 6.50 5.16 2.46
C ILE A 221 5.75 4.17 3.35
N GLU A 222 6.21 2.92 3.32
CA GLU A 222 5.52 1.76 3.90
C GLU A 222 6.36 1.02 4.95
N ASN A 223 7.65 1.34 5.10
CA ASN A 223 8.54 0.67 6.05
C ASN A 223 9.60 1.61 6.68
N GLN A 224 10.35 1.08 7.64
CA GLN A 224 11.40 1.82 8.36
C GLN A 224 12.48 2.36 7.41
N GLU A 225 12.96 1.56 6.44
CA GLU A 225 14.02 1.97 5.51
C GLU A 225 13.58 3.18 4.65
N GLY A 226 12.33 3.21 4.19
CA GLY A 226 11.75 4.36 3.50
C GLY A 226 11.61 5.60 4.37
N VAL A 227 11.36 5.44 5.68
CA VAL A 227 11.36 6.56 6.64
C VAL A 227 12.78 7.08 6.87
N ASP A 228 13.76 6.20 7.02
CA ASP A 228 15.17 6.55 7.26
C ASP A 228 15.76 7.30 6.05
N ASN A 229 15.45 6.83 4.84
CA ASN A 229 15.90 7.42 3.57
C ASN A 229 14.91 8.46 3.00
N PHE A 230 13.97 8.96 3.80
CA PHE A 230 12.88 9.78 3.31
C PHE A 230 13.34 11.01 2.52
N ASP A 231 14.42 11.68 2.96
CA ASP A 231 14.88 12.92 2.33
C ASP A 231 15.35 12.71 0.88
N GLU A 232 16.11 11.64 0.62
CA GLU A 232 16.60 11.31 -0.71
C GLU A 232 15.49 10.76 -1.62
N ILE A 233 14.51 10.05 -1.06
CA ILE A 233 13.31 9.61 -1.77
C ILE A 233 12.51 10.84 -2.18
N LEU A 234 12.19 11.72 -1.22
CA LEU A 234 11.44 12.95 -1.47
C LEU A 234 12.13 13.84 -2.51
N GLU A 235 13.46 13.92 -2.54
CA GLU A 235 14.19 14.71 -3.53
C GLU A 235 13.90 14.25 -4.97
N LEU A 236 13.78 12.94 -5.20
CA LEU A 236 13.61 12.36 -6.53
C LEU A 236 12.16 12.09 -6.93
N SER A 237 11.27 11.90 -5.98
CA SER A 237 9.84 11.69 -6.24
C SER A 237 9.12 13.00 -6.58
N ASP A 238 7.97 12.94 -7.22
CA ASP A 238 7.13 14.12 -7.47
C ASP A 238 6.14 14.37 -6.32
N GLY A 239 5.93 13.35 -5.48
CA GLY A 239 5.16 13.42 -4.27
C GLY A 239 5.33 12.16 -3.41
N ILE A 240 4.62 12.14 -2.29
CA ILE A 240 4.69 11.08 -1.29
C ILE A 240 3.29 10.58 -0.95
N MET A 241 3.18 9.29 -0.68
CA MET A 241 2.02 8.72 -0.02
C MET A 241 2.44 8.11 1.33
N VAL A 242 1.82 8.59 2.41
CA VAL A 242 2.01 8.07 3.76
C VAL A 242 1.04 6.89 3.96
N ALA A 243 1.56 5.67 3.88
CA ALA A 243 0.79 4.42 3.98
C ALA A 243 0.85 3.87 5.41
N ARG A 244 -0.06 4.36 6.26
CA ARG A 244 -0.03 4.19 7.72
C ARG A 244 -0.33 2.78 8.18
N GLY A 245 -1.12 2.03 7.41
CA GLY A 245 -1.42 0.63 7.67
C GLY A 245 -0.16 -0.22 7.61
N ASP A 246 0.54 -0.20 6.49
CA ASP A 246 1.81 -0.91 6.30
C ASP A 246 2.90 -0.39 7.25
N LEU A 247 3.00 0.94 7.36
CA LEU A 247 4.01 1.55 8.23
C LEU A 247 3.79 1.18 9.71
N GLY A 248 2.54 1.08 10.18
CA GLY A 248 2.22 0.69 11.54
C GLY A 248 2.50 -0.79 11.86
N VAL A 249 2.77 -1.61 10.85
CA VAL A 249 3.33 -2.97 11.04
C VAL A 249 4.85 -2.91 11.15
N GLU A 250 5.50 -1.99 10.43
CA GLU A 250 6.96 -1.92 10.30
C GLU A 250 7.66 -1.09 11.39
N ILE A 251 6.98 -0.10 11.98
CA ILE A 251 7.54 0.76 13.04
C ILE A 251 6.63 0.78 14.28
N PRO A 252 7.15 1.19 15.46
CA PRO A 252 6.32 1.30 16.67
C PRO A 252 5.07 2.16 16.42
N ALA A 253 3.91 1.69 16.88
CA ALA A 253 2.62 2.31 16.58
C ALA A 253 2.55 3.78 17.06
N GLU A 254 3.22 4.11 18.16
CA GLU A 254 3.32 5.46 18.70
C GLU A 254 4.18 6.42 17.84
N GLU A 255 5.06 5.89 16.99
CA GLU A 255 5.94 6.68 16.11
C GLU A 255 5.30 7.01 14.74
N VAL A 256 4.30 6.23 14.31
CA VAL A 256 3.61 6.39 13.01
C VAL A 256 3.06 7.80 12.83
N ILE A 257 2.49 8.39 13.88
CA ILE A 257 1.94 9.75 13.82
C ILE A 257 3.03 10.81 13.63
N PHE A 258 4.21 10.63 14.23
CA PHE A 258 5.32 11.56 14.09
C PHE A 258 5.97 11.42 12.71
N ALA A 259 6.11 10.20 12.19
CA ALA A 259 6.54 9.93 10.83
C ALA A 259 5.59 10.61 9.82
N GLN A 260 4.26 10.45 9.97
CA GLN A 260 3.27 11.15 9.14
C GLN A 260 3.48 12.67 9.14
N LYS A 261 3.52 13.29 10.33
CA LYS A 261 3.67 14.74 10.46
C LYS A 261 4.97 15.24 9.82
N MET A 262 6.07 14.55 10.08
CA MET A 262 7.39 14.85 9.52
C MET A 262 7.37 14.79 7.99
N MET A 263 6.81 13.72 7.41
CA MET A 263 6.73 13.56 5.96
C MET A 263 5.85 14.63 5.31
N ILE A 264 4.68 14.93 5.88
CA ILE A 264 3.78 15.99 5.39
C ILE A 264 4.48 17.35 5.43
N GLU A 265 5.13 17.70 6.55
CA GLU A 265 5.84 18.97 6.69
C GLU A 265 6.97 19.12 5.65
N LYS A 266 7.76 18.07 5.45
CA LYS A 266 8.83 18.07 4.45
C LYS A 266 8.31 18.17 3.02
N CYS A 267 7.22 17.47 2.68
CA CYS A 267 6.57 17.59 1.37
C CYS A 267 6.08 19.02 1.11
N ASN A 268 5.40 19.62 2.09
CA ASN A 268 4.92 21.00 2.03
C ASN A 268 6.07 21.99 1.78
N ARG A 269 7.18 21.83 2.49
CA ARG A 269 8.40 22.64 2.31
C ARG A 269 9.06 22.42 0.95
N ALA A 270 9.05 21.19 0.44
CA ALA A 270 9.57 20.84 -0.89
C ALA A 270 8.64 21.30 -2.03
N ARG A 271 7.39 21.67 -1.73
CA ARG A 271 6.31 21.96 -2.70
C ARG A 271 5.96 20.75 -3.55
N LYS A 272 5.98 19.56 -2.93
CA LYS A 272 5.62 18.28 -3.53
C LYS A 272 4.36 17.76 -2.86
N VAL A 273 3.51 17.09 -3.64
CA VAL A 273 2.20 16.65 -3.15
C VAL A 273 2.37 15.54 -2.11
N VAL A 274 1.54 15.55 -1.07
CA VAL A 274 1.48 14.46 -0.09
C VAL A 274 0.07 13.91 0.06
N ILE A 275 -0.03 12.58 0.08
CA ILE A 275 -1.29 11.83 0.20
C ILE A 275 -1.26 11.05 1.52
N THR A 276 -2.23 11.29 2.40
CA THR A 276 -2.43 10.45 3.59
C THR A 276 -3.36 9.30 3.25
N ALA A 277 -2.88 8.07 3.44
CA ALA A 277 -3.54 6.87 2.97
C ALA A 277 -3.70 5.81 4.05
N THR A 278 -4.60 4.85 3.79
CA THR A 278 -4.94 3.66 4.60
C THR A 278 -5.58 3.98 5.96
N GLN A 279 -6.44 3.10 6.46
CA GLN A 279 -7.13 3.23 7.74
C GLN A 279 -7.85 4.59 7.93
N MET A 280 -8.40 5.16 6.84
CA MET A 280 -9.04 6.47 6.88
C MET A 280 -10.47 6.35 7.40
N LEU A 281 -11.34 5.62 6.71
CA LEU A 281 -12.74 5.40 7.08
C LEU A 281 -13.12 3.91 6.96
N ASP A 282 -12.20 2.98 7.27
CA ASP A 282 -12.34 1.54 7.03
C ASP A 282 -13.64 0.94 7.60
N SER A 283 -14.15 1.46 8.72
CA SER A 283 -15.44 1.02 9.29
C SER A 283 -16.60 1.20 8.29
N MET A 284 -16.49 2.15 7.36
CA MET A 284 -17.49 2.42 6.32
C MET A 284 -17.50 1.41 5.18
N ILE A 285 -16.55 0.48 5.14
CA ILE A 285 -16.67 -0.71 4.27
C ILE A 285 -17.98 -1.46 4.61
N LYS A 286 -18.33 -1.52 5.90
CA LYS A 286 -19.49 -2.26 6.39
C LYS A 286 -20.62 -1.37 6.92
N ASN A 287 -20.31 -0.14 7.33
CA ASN A 287 -21.24 0.74 8.05
C ASN A 287 -21.54 2.04 7.27
N PRO A 288 -22.73 2.63 7.40
CA PRO A 288 -23.09 3.85 6.67
C PRO A 288 -22.48 5.15 7.27
N ARG A 289 -21.76 5.06 8.39
CA ARG A 289 -21.12 6.20 9.07
C ARG A 289 -19.78 5.78 9.66
N PRO A 290 -18.79 6.69 9.71
CA PRO A 290 -17.52 6.41 10.33
C PRO A 290 -17.63 6.55 11.85
N THR A 291 -16.60 6.06 12.54
CA THR A 291 -16.38 6.33 13.95
C THR A 291 -15.89 7.77 14.17
N ARG A 292 -16.02 8.26 15.40
CA ARG A 292 -15.44 9.56 15.78
C ARG A 292 -13.90 9.56 15.67
N ALA A 293 -13.26 8.41 15.92
CA ALA A 293 -11.81 8.28 15.84
C ALA A 293 -11.32 8.45 14.40
N GLU A 294 -11.93 7.75 13.44
CA GLU A 294 -11.65 7.90 12.00
C GLU A 294 -11.86 9.34 11.52
N ALA A 295 -12.99 9.97 11.89
CA ALA A 295 -13.23 11.36 11.51
C ALA A 295 -12.18 12.33 12.11
N GLY A 296 -11.78 12.10 13.36
CA GLY A 296 -10.74 12.88 14.02
C GLY A 296 -9.35 12.67 13.40
N ASP A 297 -9.05 11.45 12.98
CA ASP A 297 -7.79 11.10 12.31
C ASP A 297 -7.66 11.81 10.95
N VAL A 298 -8.70 11.70 10.10
CA VAL A 298 -8.78 12.45 8.83
C VAL A 298 -8.63 13.95 9.06
N ALA A 299 -9.35 14.51 10.04
CA ALA A 299 -9.26 15.94 10.34
C ALA A 299 -7.84 16.36 10.76
N ASN A 300 -7.15 15.54 11.56
CA ASN A 300 -5.77 15.81 11.94
C ASN A 300 -4.81 15.73 10.75
N ALA A 301 -4.97 14.76 9.84
CA ALA A 301 -4.17 14.70 8.62
C ALA A 301 -4.36 15.95 7.73
N VAL A 302 -5.59 16.48 7.65
CA VAL A 302 -5.89 17.75 6.98
C VAL A 302 -5.20 18.93 7.69
N MET A 303 -5.27 18.99 9.02
CA MET A 303 -4.61 20.04 9.82
C MET A 303 -3.08 19.98 9.76
N ASP A 304 -2.50 18.79 9.60
CA ASP A 304 -1.07 18.59 9.37
C ASP A 304 -0.63 19.15 8.01
N GLY A 305 -1.59 19.38 7.10
CA GLY A 305 -1.37 20.00 5.81
C GLY A 305 -1.24 19.01 4.66
N THR A 306 -1.96 17.89 4.70
CA THR A 306 -2.00 16.96 3.55
C THR A 306 -2.70 17.57 2.33
N ASP A 307 -2.16 17.33 1.12
CA ASP A 307 -2.79 17.76 -0.13
C ASP A 307 -4.01 16.89 -0.47
N ALA A 308 -3.93 15.60 -0.14
CA ALA A 308 -4.98 14.65 -0.42
C ALA A 308 -5.15 13.57 0.65
N VAL A 309 -6.38 13.09 0.77
CA VAL A 309 -6.77 11.94 1.60
C VAL A 309 -7.26 10.82 0.69
N MET A 310 -6.96 9.57 1.04
CA MET A 310 -7.25 8.43 0.18
C MET A 310 -8.22 7.41 0.80
N LEU A 311 -9.27 7.08 0.05
CA LEU A 311 -10.18 5.98 0.34
C LEU A 311 -9.72 4.72 -0.42
N SER A 312 -9.65 3.60 0.31
CA SER A 312 -9.15 2.31 -0.15
C SER A 312 -10.30 1.32 -0.30
N GLY A 313 -10.55 0.49 0.71
CA GLY A 313 -11.59 -0.53 0.67
C GLY A 313 -13.00 0.07 0.65
N GLU A 314 -13.16 1.26 1.23
CA GLU A 314 -14.42 1.98 1.38
C GLU A 314 -15.10 2.22 0.03
N THR A 315 -14.33 2.68 -0.97
CA THR A 315 -14.84 2.96 -2.32
C THR A 315 -14.67 1.80 -3.28
N ALA A 316 -13.73 0.89 -3.06
CA ALA A 316 -13.50 -0.24 -3.98
C ALA A 316 -14.51 -1.38 -3.80
N LYS A 317 -14.76 -1.78 -2.55
CA LYS A 317 -15.56 -2.97 -2.20
C LYS A 317 -16.61 -2.73 -1.11
N GLY A 318 -16.64 -1.53 -0.53
CA GLY A 318 -17.55 -1.15 0.55
C GLY A 318 -19.03 -1.21 0.17
N LYS A 319 -19.88 -1.19 1.19
CA LYS A 319 -21.35 -1.11 1.03
C LYS A 319 -21.85 0.33 0.82
N TYR A 320 -21.07 1.33 1.26
CA TYR A 320 -21.47 2.73 1.30
C TYR A 320 -20.41 3.66 0.66
N PRO A 321 -20.01 3.41 -0.61
CA PRO A 321 -18.89 4.12 -1.23
C PRO A 321 -19.18 5.62 -1.43
N VAL A 322 -20.41 6.01 -1.76
CA VAL A 322 -20.79 7.41 -1.99
C VAL A 322 -20.87 8.17 -0.67
N GLU A 323 -21.39 7.54 0.37
CA GLU A 323 -21.45 8.08 1.72
C GLU A 323 -20.05 8.31 2.28
N ALA A 324 -19.12 7.37 2.05
CA ALA A 324 -17.72 7.51 2.46
C ALA A 324 -17.05 8.74 1.81
N VAL A 325 -17.24 8.94 0.50
CA VAL A 325 -16.73 10.16 -0.18
C VAL A 325 -17.41 11.42 0.35
N THR A 326 -18.72 11.35 0.59
CA THR A 326 -19.50 12.49 1.08
C THR A 326 -19.03 12.96 2.46
N ILE A 327 -18.88 12.04 3.42
CA ILE A 327 -18.42 12.40 4.76
C ILE A 327 -16.94 12.80 4.75
N MET A 328 -16.09 12.18 3.92
CA MET A 328 -14.71 12.59 3.72
C MET A 328 -14.64 14.04 3.22
N ALA A 329 -15.48 14.41 2.25
CA ALA A 329 -15.59 15.76 1.74
C ALA A 329 -16.09 16.77 2.78
N GLN A 330 -17.00 16.35 3.67
CA GLN A 330 -17.47 17.17 4.80
C GLN A 330 -16.39 17.39 5.86
N ILE A 331 -15.57 16.37 6.18
CA ILE A 331 -14.45 16.50 7.12
C ILE A 331 -13.37 17.42 6.54
N CYS A 332 -13.12 17.36 5.23
CA CYS A 332 -12.12 18.20 4.55
C CYS A 332 -12.56 19.66 4.33
N ALA A 333 -13.83 20.01 4.56
CA ALA A 333 -14.42 21.30 4.21
C ALA A 333 -14.39 22.28 5.38
#